data_AF-A0A497SEA9-F1
#
_entry.id   AF-A0A497SEA9-F1
#
_cell.length_a   1.000
_cell.length_b   1.000
_cell.length_c   1.000
_cell.angle_alpha   90.00
_cell.angle_beta   90.00
_cell.angle_gamma   90.00
#
_symmetry.space_group_name_H-M   'P 1'
#
loop_
_entity.id
_entity.type
_entity.pdbx_description
1 polymer ?
#
loop_
_entity_poly.entity_id
_entity_poly.type
_entity_poly.pdbx_seq_one_letter_code
_entity_poly.pdbx_strand_id
1 'polypeptide(L)'
;TWRILRAGEGEGGAKVAKAKTLMLVEPMSADRSKLAELLEAKGVGITEPKIRCSVDALHVLEYYALVYSREEFRRKLDELKAKFPAQVEEALSMVKIMARVLPDRDVEKGLCVRVVEYLEPRLSKLTSYMGGDVGGP
;
A
#
# COMPACT_ATOMS: atom_id res chain seq x y z
N THR A 1 6.03 14.75 -6.19
CA THR A 1 5.12 15.82 -5.75
C THR A 1 3.81 15.19 -5.34
N TRP A 2 3.46 15.28 -4.06
CA TRP A 2 2.25 14.67 -3.48
C TRP A 2 0.98 15.34 -4.00
N ARG A 3 -0.10 14.57 -4.18
CA ARG A 3 -1.41 15.08 -4.57
C ARG A 3 -2.05 15.76 -3.36
N ILE A 4 -2.04 17.09 -3.34
CA ILE A 4 -2.63 17.90 -2.27
C ILE A 4 -4.06 18.22 -2.67
N LEU A 5 -5.04 17.72 -1.91
CA LEU A 5 -6.41 18.25 -1.98
C LEU A 5 -6.50 19.42 -0.99
N ARG A 6 -6.40 20.67 -1.49
CA ARG A 6 -6.60 21.88 -0.67
C ARG A 6 -8.07 22.27 -0.71
N ALA A 7 -8.71 22.39 0.45
CA ALA A 7 -9.94 23.15 0.60
C ALA A 7 -9.60 24.65 0.64
N GLY A 8 -10.40 25.47 -0.06
CA GLY A 8 -10.13 26.89 -0.33
C GLY A 8 -10.00 27.78 0.91
N GLU A 9 -9.21 28.85 0.75
CA GLU A 9 -9.04 29.93 1.73
C GLU A 9 -10.35 30.72 1.87
N GLY A 10 -10.89 30.78 3.08
CA GLY A 10 -11.98 31.66 3.45
C GLY A 10 -11.47 32.85 4.24
N GLU A 11 -11.80 34.07 3.79
CA GLU A 11 -11.61 35.31 4.54
C GLU A 11 -12.44 35.31 5.84
N GLY A 12 -11.78 35.76 6.92
CA GLY A 12 -12.32 36.48 8.07
C GLY A 12 -13.69 36.10 8.65
N GLY A 13 -13.71 35.26 9.69
CA GLY A 13 -14.83 35.22 10.64
C GLY A 13 -14.87 34.03 11.59
N ALA A 14 -15.02 34.31 12.89
CA ALA A 14 -15.15 33.39 14.04
C ALA A 14 -13.94 32.48 14.36
N LYS A 15 -13.62 32.33 15.65
CA LYS A 15 -12.65 31.34 16.15
C LYS A 15 -13.25 29.94 16.04
N VAL A 16 -13.41 29.45 14.82
CA VAL A 16 -13.72 28.06 14.53
C VAL A 16 -12.45 27.26 14.84
N ALA A 17 -12.60 26.12 15.53
CA ALA A 17 -11.49 25.21 15.81
C ALA A 17 -10.64 25.04 14.53
N LYS A 18 -9.35 25.39 14.59
CA LYS A 18 -8.42 25.31 13.44
C LYS A 18 -8.71 24.01 12.69
N ALA A 19 -9.21 24.13 11.46
CA ALA A 19 -9.51 22.97 10.64
C ALA A 19 -8.24 22.11 10.55
N LYS A 20 -8.29 20.91 11.12
CA LYS A 20 -7.18 19.97 11.03
C LYS A 20 -7.09 19.55 9.57
N THR A 21 -6.08 20.05 8.86
CA THR A 21 -5.79 19.62 7.49
C THR A 21 -5.42 18.14 7.54
N LEU A 22 -6.28 17.30 6.96
CA LEU A 22 -6.01 15.88 6.76
C LEU A 22 -5.38 15.71 5.38
N MET A 23 -4.24 15.01 5.32
CA MET A 23 -3.55 14.71 4.08
C MET A 23 -3.58 13.21 3.84
N LEU A 24 -4.00 12.82 2.64
CA LEU A 24 -3.87 11.44 2.18
C LEU A 24 -2.44 11.21 1.71
N VAL A 25 -1.78 10.22 2.29
CA VAL A 25 -0.41 9.84 1.96
C VAL A 25 -0.43 8.39 1.47
N GLU A 26 -0.37 8.24 0.14
CA GLU A 26 -0.50 6.96 -0.57
C GLU A 26 0.66 6.78 -1.59
N PRO A 27 1.00 5.53 -1.94
CA PRO A 27 2.00 5.22 -2.96
C PRO A 27 1.65 5.81 -4.32
N MET A 28 2.39 6.84 -4.74
CA MET A 28 2.23 7.44 -6.08
C MET A 28 3.25 6.91 -7.10
N SER A 29 4.10 5.96 -6.68
CA SER A 29 5.13 5.38 -7.53
C SER A 29 5.50 3.98 -7.07
N ALA A 30 5.79 3.09 -8.02
CA ALA A 30 6.40 1.78 -7.77
C ALA A 30 7.94 1.86 -7.74
N ASP A 31 8.50 3.07 -7.66
CA ASP A 31 9.92 3.29 -7.48
C ASP A 31 10.32 3.06 -6.01
N ARG A 32 11.42 2.33 -5.81
CA ARG A 32 11.91 1.93 -4.49
C ARG A 32 12.23 3.12 -3.60
N SER A 33 12.94 4.11 -4.14
CA SER A 33 13.36 5.29 -3.40
C SER A 33 12.17 6.14 -2.99
N LYS A 34 11.20 6.32 -3.89
CA LYS A 34 9.97 7.08 -3.58
C LYS A 34 9.09 6.41 -2.52
N LEU A 35 9.02 5.07 -2.53
CA LEU A 35 8.25 4.34 -1.53
C LEU A 35 8.95 4.36 -0.16
N ALA A 36 10.29 4.32 -0.13
CA ALA A 36 11.06 4.56 1.09
C ALA A 36 10.83 5.97 1.64
N GLU A 37 10.91 7.01 0.79
CA GLU A 37 10.62 8.40 1.17
C GLU A 37 9.20 8.56 1.73
N LEU A 38 8.21 7.87 1.15
CA LEU A 38 6.84 7.84 1.68
C LEU A 38 6.80 7.30 3.11
N LEU A 39 7.45 6.16 3.36
CA LEU A 39 7.45 5.52 4.68
C LEU A 39 8.17 6.37 5.73
N GLU A 40 9.25 7.06 5.36
CA GLU A 40 9.92 8.03 6.21
C GLU A 40 9.04 9.25 6.48
N ALA A 41 8.38 9.81 5.46
CA ALA A 41 7.45 10.93 5.62
C ALA A 41 6.25 10.60 6.51
N LYS A 42 5.81 9.34 6.52
CA LYS A 42 4.78 8.84 7.44
C LYS A 42 5.31 8.63 8.87
N GLY A 43 6.63 8.65 9.09
CA GLY A 43 7.27 8.34 10.36
C GLY A 43 7.28 6.84 10.70
N VAL A 44 7.09 5.98 9.69
CA VAL A 44 7.09 4.52 9.83
C VAL A 44 8.52 4.00 9.73
N GLY A 45 9.27 4.43 8.72
CA GLY A 45 10.64 3.99 8.45
C GLY A 45 10.74 2.59 7.81
N ILE A 46 11.89 2.29 7.20
CA ILE A 46 12.11 1.06 6.41
C ILE A 46 12.93 -0.04 7.10
N THR A 47 13.79 0.31 8.06
CA THR A 47 14.66 -0.66 8.76
C THR A 47 14.02 -1.21 10.03
N GLU A 48 13.40 -0.33 10.81
CA GLU A 48 12.65 -0.67 12.02
C GLU A 48 11.28 0.01 11.99
N PRO A 49 10.30 -0.62 11.30
CA PRO A 49 9.00 0.00 11.08
C PRO A 49 8.22 0.28 12.36
N LYS A 50 7.79 1.52 12.53
CA LYS A 50 6.90 1.97 13.60
C LYS A 50 5.46 1.96 13.11
N ILE A 51 4.84 0.78 13.14
CA ILE A 51 3.47 0.57 12.68
C ILE A 51 2.47 1.17 13.67
N ARG A 52 1.60 2.06 13.20
CA ARG A 52 0.51 2.65 14.01
C ARG A 52 -0.87 2.14 13.62
N CYS A 53 -1.02 1.70 12.37
CA CYS A 53 -2.26 1.19 11.82
C CYS A 53 -2.01 0.21 10.66
N SER A 54 -3.06 -0.43 10.20
CA SER A 54 -3.03 -1.44 9.13
C SER A 54 -2.61 -0.86 7.77
N VAL A 55 -2.87 0.43 7.52
CA VAL A 55 -2.35 1.13 6.33
C VAL A 55 -0.83 1.30 6.38
N ASP A 56 -0.25 1.57 7.56
CA ASP A 56 1.21 1.59 7.70
C ASP A 56 1.80 0.21 7.43
N ALA A 57 1.17 -0.85 7.94
CA ALA A 57 1.60 -2.22 7.67
C ALA A 57 1.49 -2.58 6.18
N LEU A 58 0.39 -2.18 5.51
CA LEU A 58 0.21 -2.39 4.08
C LEU A 58 1.35 -1.79 3.26
N HIS A 59 1.64 -0.49 3.47
CA HIS A 59 2.69 0.20 2.71
C HIS A 59 4.09 -0.37 2.98
N VAL A 60 4.35 -0.89 4.19
CA VAL A 60 5.59 -1.61 4.48
C VAL A 60 5.65 -2.94 3.73
N LEU A 61 4.56 -3.70 3.65
CA LEU A 61 4.50 -4.95 2.89
C LEU A 61 4.71 -4.73 1.39
N GLU A 62 4.14 -3.66 0.85
CA GLU A 62 4.39 -3.24 -0.54
C GLU A 62 5.86 -2.93 -0.79
N TYR A 63 6.50 -2.20 0.13
CA TYR A 63 7.93 -1.91 0.06
C TYR A 63 8.77 -3.19 0.13
N TYR A 64 8.46 -4.10 1.05
CA TYR A 64 9.16 -5.38 1.15
C TYR A 64 9.03 -6.22 -0.12
N ALA A 65 7.82 -6.31 -0.70
CA ALA A 65 7.61 -7.06 -1.94
C ALA A 65 8.32 -6.43 -3.14
N LEU A 66 8.55 -5.12 -3.13
CA LEU A 66 9.26 -4.38 -4.17
C LEU A 66 10.79 -4.52 -4.10
N VAL A 67 11.34 -4.60 -2.89
CA VAL A 67 12.79 -4.55 -2.65
C VAL A 67 13.40 -5.94 -2.48
N TYR A 68 12.68 -6.87 -1.86
CA TYR A 68 13.22 -8.17 -1.48
C TYR A 68 12.83 -9.29 -2.45
N SER A 69 13.62 -10.37 -2.42
CA SER A 69 13.20 -11.65 -2.99
C SER A 69 11.98 -12.17 -2.24
N ARG A 70 11.33 -13.18 -2.81
CA ARG A 70 10.13 -13.76 -2.22
C ARG A 70 10.39 -14.46 -0.88
N GLU A 71 11.53 -15.14 -0.78
CA GLU A 71 11.99 -15.79 0.45
C GLU A 71 12.25 -14.75 1.55
N GLU A 72 12.96 -13.68 1.22
CA GLU A 72 13.30 -12.64 2.19
C GLU A 72 12.06 -11.80 2.57
N PHE A 73 11.16 -11.55 1.62
CA PHE A 73 9.84 -10.97 1.92
C PHE A 73 9.08 -11.83 2.93
N ARG A 74 9.07 -13.15 2.79
CA ARG A 74 8.36 -14.05 3.72
C ARG A 74 8.93 -13.92 5.14
N ARG A 75 10.26 -13.94 5.26
CA ARG A 75 10.94 -13.74 6.54
C ARG A 75 10.58 -12.40 7.18
N LYS A 76 10.61 -11.32 6.39
CA LYS A 76 10.25 -9.98 6.84
C LYS A 76 8.78 -9.84 7.23
N LEU A 77 7.88 -10.51 6.51
CA LEU A 77 6.46 -10.59 6.86
C LEU A 77 6.27 -11.30 8.21
N ASP A 78 6.94 -12.43 8.43
CA ASP A 78 6.84 -13.18 9.68
C ASP A 78 7.40 -12.36 10.87
N GLU A 79 8.53 -11.67 10.68
CA GLU A 79 9.09 -10.72 11.65
C GLU A 79 8.11 -9.58 11.97
N LEU A 80 7.48 -8.99 10.95
CA LEU A 80 6.53 -7.90 11.12
C LEU A 80 5.25 -8.37 11.82
N LYS A 81 4.75 -9.55 11.46
CA LYS A 81 3.55 -10.18 12.06
C LYS A 81 3.78 -10.56 13.52
N ALA A 82 4.99 -11.00 13.89
CA ALA A 82 5.34 -11.26 15.28
C ALA A 82 5.27 -9.99 16.14
N LYS A 83 5.58 -8.82 15.58
CA LYS A 83 5.54 -7.53 16.28
C LYS A 83 4.16 -6.87 16.26
N PHE A 84 3.44 -6.95 15.14
CA PHE A 84 2.19 -6.22 14.89
C PHE A 84 1.10 -7.12 14.29
N PRO A 85 0.67 -8.18 15.00
CA PRO A 85 -0.16 -9.24 14.40
C PRO A 85 -1.50 -8.74 13.87
N ALA A 86 -2.20 -7.87 14.62
CA ALA A 86 -3.51 -7.37 14.22
C ALA A 86 -3.44 -6.49 12.96
N GLN A 87 -2.49 -5.55 12.92
CA GLN A 87 -2.31 -4.62 11.81
C GLN A 87 -1.88 -5.36 10.54
N VAL A 88 -1.02 -6.37 10.68
CA VAL A 88 -0.57 -7.18 9.54
C VAL A 88 -1.71 -8.05 9.00
N GLU A 89 -2.51 -8.71 9.84
CA GLU A 89 -3.65 -9.50 9.37
C GLU A 89 -4.69 -8.67 8.63
N GLU A 90 -4.99 -7.47 9.12
CA GLU A 90 -5.88 -6.56 8.43
C GLU A 90 -5.26 -6.07 7.11
N ALA A 91 -3.98 -5.71 7.09
CA ALA A 91 -3.27 -5.32 5.87
C ALA A 91 -3.27 -6.44 4.81
N LEU A 92 -3.10 -7.71 5.22
CA LEU A 92 -3.19 -8.87 4.32
C LEU A 92 -4.60 -9.07 3.76
N SER A 93 -5.64 -8.69 4.51
CA SER A 93 -7.01 -8.69 4.00
C SER A 93 -7.24 -7.54 3.00
N MET A 94 -6.74 -6.34 3.33
CA MET A 94 -6.82 -5.16 2.48
C MET A 94 -6.12 -5.38 1.13
N VAL A 95 -4.90 -5.92 1.14
CA VAL A 95 -4.10 -6.10 -0.10
C VAL A 95 -4.81 -7.01 -1.11
N LYS A 96 -5.49 -8.05 -0.63
CA LYS A 96 -6.27 -8.98 -1.48
C LYS A 96 -7.50 -8.31 -2.11
N ILE A 97 -8.10 -7.36 -1.41
CA ILE A 97 -9.23 -6.57 -1.92
C ILE A 97 -8.69 -5.54 -2.92
N MET A 98 -7.71 -4.73 -2.52
CA MET A 98 -7.13 -3.64 -3.31
C MET A 98 -6.53 -4.12 -4.63
N ALA A 99 -5.84 -5.27 -4.64
CA ALA A 99 -5.33 -5.89 -5.86
C ALA A 99 -6.42 -6.19 -6.91
N ARG A 100 -7.69 -6.36 -6.48
CA ARG A 100 -8.83 -6.65 -7.36
C ARG A 100 -9.62 -5.40 -7.72
N VAL A 101 -9.87 -4.53 -6.75
CA VAL A 101 -10.85 -3.43 -6.89
C VAL A 101 -10.26 -2.12 -7.38
N LEU A 102 -8.95 -1.89 -7.20
CA LEU A 102 -8.33 -0.65 -7.65
C LEU A 102 -8.33 -0.57 -9.19
N PRO A 103 -8.40 0.64 -9.79
CA PRO A 103 -8.27 0.82 -11.24
C PRO A 103 -6.91 0.38 -11.77
N ASP A 104 -6.83 -0.12 -13.00
CA ASP A 104 -5.54 -0.60 -13.58
C ASP A 104 -4.47 0.48 -13.72
N ARG A 105 -4.90 1.75 -13.83
CA ARG A 105 -4.00 2.92 -13.87
C ARG A 105 -3.46 3.32 -12.49
N ASP A 106 -3.96 2.71 -11.42
CA ASP A 106 -3.54 3.02 -10.06
C ASP A 106 -2.24 2.29 -9.73
N VAL A 107 -1.24 3.05 -9.26
CA VAL A 107 0.07 2.49 -8.92
C VAL A 107 -0.03 1.54 -7.73
N GLU A 108 -0.90 1.83 -6.76
CA GLU A 108 -1.09 1.01 -5.57
C GLU A 108 -1.67 -0.36 -5.93
N LYS A 109 -2.45 -0.46 -7.02
CA LYS A 109 -2.91 -1.76 -7.55
C LYS A 109 -1.73 -2.67 -7.89
N GLY A 110 -0.75 -2.17 -8.63
CA GLY A 110 0.42 -2.94 -9.04
C GLY A 110 1.26 -3.42 -7.85
N LEU A 111 1.40 -2.59 -6.82
CA LEU A 111 2.06 -2.95 -5.57
C LEU A 111 1.29 -4.05 -4.82
N CYS A 112 -0.02 -3.89 -4.67
CA CYS A 112 -0.90 -4.88 -4.05
C CYS A 112 -0.86 -6.23 -4.78
N VAL A 113 -0.92 -6.24 -6.12
CA VAL A 113 -0.83 -7.47 -6.93
C VAL A 113 0.48 -8.19 -6.66
N ARG A 114 1.61 -7.47 -6.64
CA ARG A 114 2.92 -8.08 -6.35
C ARG A 114 2.97 -8.72 -4.96
N VAL A 115 2.40 -8.06 -3.95
CA VAL A 115 2.30 -8.65 -2.60
C VAL A 115 1.48 -9.94 -2.65
N VAL A 116 0.32 -9.94 -3.31
CA VAL A 116 -0.52 -11.15 -3.46
C VAL A 116 0.22 -12.28 -4.17
N GLU A 117 0.99 -11.99 -5.23
CA GLU A 117 1.84 -12.98 -5.92
C GLU A 117 2.86 -13.63 -4.99
N TYR A 118 3.47 -12.84 -4.11
CA TYR A 118 4.44 -13.33 -3.15
C TYR A 118 3.77 -14.20 -2.07
N LEU A 119 2.56 -13.82 -1.64
CA LEU A 119 1.75 -14.59 -0.68
C LEU A 119 1.27 -15.92 -1.28
N GLU A 120 0.68 -15.87 -2.48
CA GLU A 120 -0.13 -16.93 -3.09
C GLU A 120 0.27 -17.13 -4.58
N PRO A 121 1.41 -17.77 -4.86
CA PRO A 121 2.00 -17.84 -6.20
C PRO A 121 1.20 -18.73 -7.17
N ARG A 122 0.18 -19.42 -6.67
CA ARG A 122 -0.71 -20.27 -7.46
C ARG A 122 -1.92 -19.50 -8.01
N LEU A 123 -2.30 -18.38 -7.38
CA LEU A 123 -3.46 -17.57 -7.79
C LEU A 123 -3.14 -16.61 -8.93
N SER A 124 -1.88 -16.20 -9.08
CA SER A 124 -1.41 -15.35 -10.19
C SER A 124 -1.44 -16.04 -11.55
N LYS A 125 -1.36 -17.38 -11.59
CA LYS A 125 -1.64 -18.13 -12.82
C LYS A 125 -3.11 -18.05 -13.21
N LEU A 126 -4.04 -18.01 -12.26
CA LEU A 126 -5.48 -18.06 -12.54
C LEU A 126 -6.01 -16.77 -13.20
N THR A 127 -5.48 -15.61 -12.83
CA THR A 127 -5.83 -14.33 -13.46
C THR A 127 -5.34 -14.24 -14.91
N SER A 128 -4.22 -14.89 -15.25
CA SER A 128 -3.75 -14.99 -16.64
C SER A 128 -4.69 -15.81 -17.54
N TYR A 129 -5.44 -16.76 -16.97
CA TYR A 129 -6.44 -17.55 -17.72
C TYR A 129 -7.80 -16.83 -17.86
N MET A 130 -8.11 -15.85 -17.01
CA MET A 130 -9.37 -15.10 -17.07
C MET A 130 -9.26 -13.79 -17.88
N GLY A 131 -8.07 -13.42 -18.33
CA GLY A 131 -7.82 -12.27 -19.22
C GLY A 131 -7.65 -12.63 -20.70
N GLY A 132 -7.79 -13.91 -21.07
CA GLY A 132 -7.69 -14.38 -22.46
C GLY A 132 -9.05 -14.57 -23.11
N ASP A 133 -9.32 -13.75 -24.12
CA ASP A 133 -10.31 -13.92 -25.21
C ASP A 133 -11.77 -14.23 -24.85
N VAL A 134 -12.56 -13.15 -24.76
CA VAL A 134 -13.90 -13.14 -25.35
C VAL A 134 -13.76 -12.88 -26.85
N GLY A 135 -13.53 -13.94 -27.63
CA GLY A 135 -13.26 -13.83 -29.07
C GLY A 135 -13.60 -15.06 -29.90
N GLY A 136 -14.91 -15.34 -30.07
CA GLY A 136 -15.50 -16.11 -31.19
C GLY A 136 -15.32 -17.63 -31.20
N PRO A 137 -16.08 -18.39 -32.02
CA PRO A 137 -16.93 -17.96 -33.15
C PRO A 137 -18.40 -17.64 -32.82
#